data_AF-A0A3N5M032-F1
#
_entry.id   AF-A0A3N5M032-F1
#
_cell.length_a   1.000
_cell.length_b   1.000
_cell.length_c   1.000
_cell.angle_alpha   90.00
_cell.angle_beta   90.00
_cell.angle_gamma   90.00
#
_symmetry.space_group_name_H-M   'P 1'
#
loop_
_entity.id
_entity.type
_entity.pdbx_description
1 polymer ?
#
loop_
_entity_poly.entity_id
_entity_poly.type
_entity_poly.pdbx_seq_one_letter_code
_entity_poly.pdbx_strand_id
1 'polypeptide(L)'
;MQRGYEAKRMENKHDHKKCRDLLGSLSEYVDGTLDDSLCLELERHMLDCENCRIVVDTLRKTIILYRANAEPVEIPGDVRQRLYQRLNMQDFIDPQGS
;
A
#
# COMPACT_ATOMS: atom_id res chain seq x y z
N MET A 1 -21.93 28.20 20.98
CA MET A 1 -21.59 27.54 19.69
C MET A 1 -20.59 26.41 19.96
N GLN A 2 -21.06 25.23 20.35
CA GLN A 2 -20.23 24.03 20.46
C GLN A 2 -20.90 22.93 19.65
N ARG A 3 -20.52 22.81 18.37
CA ARG A 3 -20.86 21.64 17.56
C ARG A 3 -19.87 20.55 17.93
N GLY A 4 -20.30 19.66 18.82
CA GLY A 4 -19.62 18.39 19.04
C GLY A 4 -19.69 17.58 17.75
N TYR A 5 -18.54 17.18 17.24
CA TYR A 5 -18.46 16.19 16.17
C TYR A 5 -18.65 14.82 16.82
N GLU A 6 -19.89 14.37 16.89
CA GLU A 6 -20.22 12.98 17.18
C GLU A 6 -19.75 12.13 16.00
N ALA A 7 -18.55 11.54 16.13
CA ALA A 7 -18.11 10.46 15.26
C ALA A 7 -19.03 9.27 15.49
N LYS A 8 -20.08 9.19 14.67
CA LYS A 8 -21.05 8.10 14.64
C LYS A 8 -20.30 6.80 14.30
N ARG A 9 -19.87 6.06 15.33
CA ARG A 9 -19.29 4.72 15.16
C ARG A 9 -20.36 3.84 14.53
N MET A 10 -20.26 3.64 13.22
CA MET A 10 -21.07 2.68 12.49
C MET A 10 -20.69 1.28 12.97
N GLU A 11 -21.65 0.57 13.54
CA GLU A 11 -21.48 -0.83 13.95
C GLU A 11 -21.40 -1.72 12.71
N ASN A 12 -20.21 -1.79 12.12
CA ASN A 12 -19.89 -2.82 11.14
C ASN A 12 -19.84 -4.17 11.87
N LYS A 13 -20.80 -5.05 11.60
CA LYS A 13 -20.75 -6.47 12.02
C LYS A 13 -19.59 -7.14 11.29
N HIS A 14 -18.42 -7.10 11.90
CA HIS A 14 -17.20 -7.69 11.38
C HIS A 14 -16.84 -8.93 12.22
N ASP A 15 -16.40 -9.99 11.54
CA ASP A 15 -15.84 -11.16 12.21
C ASP A 15 -14.46 -10.82 12.75
N HIS A 16 -14.43 -10.33 14.00
CA HIS A 16 -13.22 -9.96 14.73
C HIS A 16 -12.18 -11.10 14.80
N LYS A 17 -12.61 -12.36 14.74
CA LYS A 17 -11.68 -13.49 14.83
C LYS A 17 -10.82 -13.58 13.58
N LYS A 18 -11.46 -13.61 12.40
CA LYS A 18 -10.75 -13.62 11.11
C LYS A 18 -9.89 -12.39 10.89
N CYS A 19 -10.35 -11.21 11.31
CA CYS A 19 -9.53 -10.00 11.25
C CYS A 19 -8.21 -10.19 12.01
N ARG A 20 -8.29 -10.68 13.26
CA ARG A 20 -7.13 -10.88 14.12
C ARG A 20 -6.18 -11.95 13.60
N ASP A 21 -6.72 -13.04 13.06
CA ASP A 21 -5.92 -14.13 12.50
C ASP A 21 -5.10 -13.64 11.29
N LEU A 22 -5.65 -12.69 10.52
CA LEU A 22 -5.02 -12.08 9.35
C LEU A 22 -4.13 -10.85 9.66
N LEU A 23 -4.16 -10.31 10.89
CA LEU A 23 -3.33 -9.15 11.25
C LEU A 23 -1.83 -9.47 11.14
N GLY A 24 -1.44 -10.70 11.49
CA GLY A 24 -0.05 -11.15 11.47
C GLY A 24 0.55 -11.20 10.06
N SER A 25 -0.27 -11.44 9.04
CA SER A 25 0.15 -11.54 7.64
C SER A 25 0.19 -10.19 6.91
N LEU A 26 -0.22 -9.09 7.56
CA LEU A 26 -0.26 -7.78 6.90
C LEU A 26 1.11 -7.24 6.52
N SER A 27 2.16 -7.49 7.33
CA SER A 27 3.52 -7.06 7.01
C SER A 27 4.04 -7.74 5.75
N GLU A 28 3.92 -9.08 5.68
CA GLU A 28 4.30 -9.85 4.51
C GLU A 28 3.47 -9.47 3.27
N TYR A 29 2.19 -9.16 3.47
CA TYR A 29 1.32 -8.70 2.38
C TYR A 29 1.76 -7.36 1.79
N VAL A 30 2.06 -6.35 2.63
CA VAL A 30 2.50 -5.03 2.13
C VAL A 30 3.91 -5.05 1.55
N ASP A 31 4.75 -6.00 1.98
CA ASP A 31 6.09 -6.23 1.44
C ASP A 31 6.08 -7.12 0.18
N GLY A 32 4.95 -7.72 -0.16
CA GLY A 32 4.79 -8.58 -1.34
C GLY A 32 5.45 -9.96 -1.19
N THR A 33 5.68 -10.41 0.04
CA THR A 33 6.33 -11.69 0.37
C THR A 33 5.38 -12.75 0.92
N LEU A 34 4.10 -12.39 1.11
CA LEU A 34 3.05 -13.30 1.55
C LEU A 34 2.78 -14.37 0.48
N ASP A 35 2.60 -15.63 0.91
CA ASP A 35 2.21 -16.72 0.02
C ASP A 35 0.90 -16.42 -0.73
N ASP A 36 0.82 -16.82 -2.01
CA ASP A 36 -0.29 -16.54 -2.91
C ASP A 36 -1.65 -16.96 -2.34
N SER A 37 -1.72 -18.10 -1.64
CA SER A 37 -2.98 -18.62 -1.10
C SER A 37 -3.51 -17.74 0.03
N LEU A 38 -2.62 -17.25 0.89
CA LEU A 38 -2.95 -16.38 2.01
C LEU A 38 -3.19 -14.94 1.55
N CYS A 39 -2.49 -14.50 0.50
CA CYS A 39 -2.75 -13.24 -0.18
C CYS A 39 -4.20 -13.18 -0.70
N LEU A 40 -4.64 -14.22 -1.42
CA LEU A 40 -6.03 -14.33 -1.92
C LEU A 40 -7.07 -14.35 -0.79
N GLU A 41 -6.77 -15.05 0.32
CA GLU A 41 -7.65 -15.06 1.49
C GLU A 41 -7.79 -13.66 2.12
N LEU A 42 -6.67 -12.96 2.28
CA LEU A 42 -6.63 -11.61 2.83
C LEU A 42 -7.37 -10.62 1.93
N GLU A 43 -7.16 -10.68 0.61
CA GLU A 43 -7.87 -9.87 -0.37
C GLU A 43 -9.39 -10.11 -0.33
N ARG A 44 -9.80 -11.38 -0.31
CA ARG A 44 -11.22 -11.75 -0.16
C ARG A 44 -11.81 -11.19 1.13
N HIS A 45 -11.08 -11.25 2.25
CA HIS A 45 -11.54 -10.67 3.51
C HIS A 45 -11.72 -9.14 3.42
N MET A 46 -10.81 -8.45 2.73
CA MET A 46 -10.90 -7.00 2.53
C MET A 46 -12.07 -6.56 1.62
N LEU A 47 -12.61 -7.44 0.77
CA LEU A 47 -13.82 -7.14 0.00
C LEU A 47 -15.03 -6.91 0.93
N ASP A 48 -15.12 -7.68 2.01
CA ASP A 48 -16.27 -7.66 2.92
C ASP A 48 -15.99 -6.92 4.24
N CYS A 49 -14.74 -6.57 4.54
CA CYS A 49 -14.35 -5.95 5.82
C CYS A 49 -13.76 -4.54 5.65
N GLU A 50 -14.55 -3.52 5.96
CA GLU A 50 -14.09 -2.12 5.95
C GLU A 50 -12.96 -1.85 6.95
N ASN A 51 -13.00 -2.46 8.14
CA ASN A 51 -11.96 -2.25 9.16
C ASN A 51 -10.58 -2.74 8.66
N CYS A 52 -10.51 -3.91 8.04
CA CYS A 52 -9.24 -4.42 7.50
C CYS A 52 -8.75 -3.59 6.32
N ARG A 53 -9.64 -3.07 5.47
CA ARG A 53 -9.26 -2.08 4.44
C ARG A 53 -8.61 -0.84 5.08
N ILE A 54 -9.24 -0.27 6.10
CA ILE A 54 -8.70 0.91 6.81
C ILE A 54 -7.32 0.62 7.41
N VAL A 55 -7.15 -0.54 8.06
CA VAL A 55 -5.86 -0.92 8.66
C VAL A 55 -4.76 -1.03 7.60
N VAL A 56 -5.02 -1.75 6.50
CA VAL A 56 -4.06 -1.92 5.40
C VAL A 56 -3.73 -0.59 4.73
N ASP A 57 -4.73 0.25 4.47
CA ASP A 57 -4.52 1.57 3.88
C ASP A 57 -3.70 2.48 4.79
N THR A 58 -3.93 2.42 6.10
CA THR A 58 -3.16 3.17 7.11
C THR A 58 -1.71 2.68 7.17
N LEU A 59 -1.50 1.37 7.11
CA LEU A 59 -0.17 0.77 7.06
C LEU A 59 0.59 1.22 5.80
N ARG A 60 -0.04 1.15 4.62
CA ARG A 60 0.54 1.62 3.35
C ARG A 60 0.90 3.11 3.39
N LYS A 61 0.04 3.96 3.95
CA LYS A 61 0.32 5.38 4.13
C LYS A 61 1.55 5.61 5.02
N THR A 62 1.66 4.86 6.11
CA THR A 62 2.83 4.90 6.99
C THR A 62 4.12 4.53 6.24
N ILE A 63 4.08 3.50 5.40
CA ILE A 63 5.22 3.10 4.54
C ILE A 63 5.61 4.22 3.57
N ILE A 64 4.62 4.84 2.91
CA ILE A 64 4.86 5.96 1.98
C ILE A 64 5.51 7.13 2.71
N LEU A 65 4.98 7.52 3.88
CA LEU A 65 5.55 8.60 4.69
C LEU A 65 6.99 8.30 5.07
N TYR A 66 7.30 7.07 5.49
CA TYR A 66 8.67 6.70 5.81
C TYR A 66 9.60 6.79 4.58
N ARG A 67 9.18 6.24 3.44
CA ARG A 67 9.95 6.28 2.19
C ARG A 67 10.17 7.69 1.66
N ALA A 68 9.19 8.58 1.81
CA ALA A 68 9.30 9.97 1.38
C ALA A 68 10.29 10.79 2.21
N ASN A 69 10.59 10.36 3.44
CA ASN A 69 11.60 10.98 4.31
C ASN A 69 12.97 10.29 4.20
N ALA A 70 13.11 9.26 3.36
CA ALA A 70 14.40 8.66 3.08
C ALA A 70 15.20 9.56 2.11
N GLU A 71 16.52 9.60 2.29
CA GLU A 71 17.40 10.27 1.33
C GLU A 71 17.20 9.68 -0.08
N PRO A 72 16.96 10.52 -1.11
CA PRO A 72 16.83 10.04 -2.47
C PRO A 72 18.09 9.27 -2.89
N VAL A 73 17.89 8.09 -3.45
CA VAL A 73 18.97 7.37 -4.11
C VAL A 73 19.07 7.91 -5.53
N GLU A 74 20.23 8.45 -5.88
CA GLU A 74 20.53 8.86 -7.25
C GLU A 74 20.58 7.61 -8.16
N ILE A 75 19.64 7.52 -9.10
CA ILE A 75 19.62 6.47 -10.12
C ILE A 75 20.40 6.98 -11.33
N PRO A 76 21.46 6.27 -11.77
CA PRO A 76 22.22 6.63 -12.98
C PRO A 76 21.31 6.85 -14.19
N GLY A 77 21.60 7.89 -14.97
CA GLY A 77 20.77 8.30 -16.10
C GLY A 77 20.62 7.19 -17.16
N ASP A 78 21.68 6.41 -17.40
CA ASP A 78 21.68 5.30 -18.35
C ASP A 78 20.74 4.16 -17.91
N VAL A 79 20.70 3.83 -16.62
CA VAL A 79 19.79 2.84 -16.04
C VAL A 79 18.34 3.30 -16.19
N ARG A 80 18.08 4.58 -15.89
CA ARG A 80 16.75 5.19 -16.03
C ARG A 80 16.25 5.17 -17.47
N GLN A 81 17.11 5.55 -18.41
CA GLN A 81 16.80 5.58 -19.84
C GLN A 81 16.48 4.18 -20.37
N ARG A 82 17.30 3.18 -20.02
CA ARG A 82 17.07 1.77 -20.40
C ARG A 82 15.75 1.24 -19.84
N LEU A 83 15.38 1.64 -18.62
CA LEU A 83 14.10 1.29 -18.02
C LEU A 83 12.93 1.88 -18.82
N TYR A 84 12.93 3.18 -19.10
CA TYR A 84 11.87 3.85 -19.86
C TYR A 84 11.71 3.29 -21.28
N GLN A 85 12.82 2.96 -21.95
CA GLN A 85 12.78 2.28 -23.24
C GLN A 85 12.06 0.93 -23.17
N ARG A 86 12.35 0.12 -22.13
CA ARG A 86 11.72 -1.21 -21.97
C ARG A 86 10.26 -1.13 -21.55
N LEU A 87 9.87 -0.09 -20.81
CA LEU A 87 8.49 0.15 -20.41
C LEU A 87 7.65 0.89 -21.47
N ASN A 88 8.23 1.19 -22.65
CA ASN A 88 7.60 1.98 -23.71
C ASN A 88 7.11 3.36 -23.22
N MET A 89 7.89 4.03 -22.37
CA MET A 89 7.58 5.35 -21.80
C MET A 89 8.30 6.46 -22.57
N GLN A 90 7.99 6.63 -23.87
CA GLN A 90 8.77 7.50 -24.78
C GLN A 90 8.75 8.97 -24.37
N ASP A 91 7.66 9.43 -23.73
CA ASP A 91 7.51 10.83 -23.26
C ASP A 91 8.51 11.21 -22.15
N PHE A 92 9.14 10.22 -21.52
CA PHE A 92 10.10 10.41 -20.42
C PHE A 92 11.54 10.11 -20.80
N ILE A 93 11.80 9.78 -22.08
CA ILE A 93 13.15 9.53 -22.58
C ILE A 93 13.75 10.89 -22.95
N ASP A 94 14.59 11.44 -22.06
CA ASP A 94 15.43 12.58 -22.43
C ASP A 94 16.37 12.18 -23.57
N PRO A 95 16.45 12.96 -24.66
CA PRO A 95 17.35 12.67 -25.77
C PRO A 95 18.83 12.90 -25.44
N GLN A 96 19.16 13.42 -24.25
CA GLN A 96 20.53 13.78 -23.84
C GLN A 96 20.82 13.16 -22.46
N GLY A 97 21.31 11.92 -22.44
CA GLY A 97 21.81 11.31 -21.21
C GLY A 97 23.06 12.05 -20.72
N SER A 98 23.00 12.61 -19.51
CA SER A 98 24.13 13.24 -18.80
C SER A 98 24.37 12.57 -17.47
#